data_AF-A0AAU2J529-F1
#
_entry.id   AF-A0AAU2J529-F1
#
_cell.length_a   1.000
_cell.length_b   1.000
_cell.length_c   1.000
_cell.angle_alpha   90.00
_cell.angle_beta   90.00
_cell.angle_gamma   90.00
#
_symmetry.space_group_name_H-M   'P 1'
#
loop_
_entity.id
_entity.type
_entity.pdbx_description
1 polymer ?
#
loop_
_entity_poly.entity_id
_entity_poly.type
_entity_poly.pdbx_seq_one_letter_code
_entity_poly.pdbx_strand_id
1 'polypeptide(L)'
;MTASPPTVETVSSVATDAGMLALWDPRRFTGIVDYDTWDAQLGEDEDVERHIRTGALVPINIRSDGAFGVLVRIGGVGLLAQLTERESRHRLVTSDAYLLHSSGQVWLSGIEAVGAEAWPGTVRCDLPVGRYSAVIHLIAWEDEPGSTNDDGTPSETALSDFVVLINPAVSEQDTFRSAVETFDQPED
;
A
#
# COMPACT_ATOMS: atom_id res chain seq x y z
N MET A 1 11.36 -27.52 16.32
CA MET A 1 11.23 -26.78 15.04
C MET A 1 9.83 -26.19 15.01
N THR A 2 9.68 -24.95 15.45
CA THR A 2 8.41 -24.22 15.30
C THR A 2 8.33 -23.77 13.85
N ALA A 3 7.30 -24.21 13.13
CA ALA A 3 7.02 -23.71 11.79
C ALA A 3 6.94 -22.17 11.85
N SER A 4 7.67 -21.48 10.98
CA SER A 4 7.47 -20.05 10.78
C SER A 4 5.99 -19.83 10.43
N PRO A 5 5.32 -18.83 11.03
CA PRO A 5 3.94 -18.55 10.67
C PRO A 5 3.86 -18.23 9.18
N PRO A 6 2.80 -18.66 8.48
CA PRO A 6 2.59 -18.31 7.08
C PRO A 6 2.45 -16.79 6.93
N THR A 7 2.80 -16.28 5.74
CA THR A 7 2.53 -14.90 5.35
C THR A 7 1.04 -14.60 5.48
N VAL A 8 0.68 -13.42 6.00
CA VAL A 8 -0.70 -12.97 6.10
C VAL A 8 -1.05 -12.19 4.85
N GLU A 9 -2.19 -12.50 4.24
CA GLU A 9 -2.68 -11.84 3.04
C GLU A 9 -4.04 -11.18 3.29
N THR A 10 -4.23 -9.98 2.75
CA THR A 10 -5.50 -9.27 2.74
C THR A 10 -5.73 -8.74 1.34
N VAL A 11 -6.74 -9.28 0.65
CA VAL A 11 -7.20 -8.81 -0.65
C VAL A 11 -8.40 -7.91 -0.44
N SER A 12 -8.43 -6.74 -1.06
CA SER A 12 -9.53 -5.80 -0.95
C SER A 12 -9.65 -4.93 -2.19
N SER A 13 -10.86 -4.45 -2.47
CA SER A 13 -11.06 -3.34 -3.41
C SER A 13 -11.12 -2.04 -2.60
N VAL A 14 -10.28 -1.08 -2.97
CA VAL A 14 -10.14 0.20 -2.25
C VAL A 14 -10.32 1.33 -3.25
N ALA A 15 -11.16 2.30 -2.89
CA ALA A 15 -11.46 3.44 -3.73
C ALA A 15 -10.72 4.70 -3.29
N THR A 16 -10.47 5.59 -4.25
CA THR A 16 -10.07 6.97 -4.00
C THR A 16 -10.72 7.92 -4.99
N ASP A 17 -11.07 9.11 -4.49
CA ASP A 17 -11.54 10.26 -5.27
C ASP A 17 -10.46 11.38 -5.35
N ALA A 18 -9.22 11.07 -4.96
CA ALA A 18 -8.08 11.99 -4.94
C ALA A 18 -6.86 11.41 -5.68
N GLY A 19 -7.05 10.35 -6.46
CA GLY A 19 -5.98 9.71 -7.23
C GLY A 19 -4.91 8.95 -6.44
N MET A 20 -5.06 8.78 -5.12
CA MET A 20 -4.04 8.12 -4.28
C MET A 20 -4.67 7.25 -3.19
N LEU A 21 -4.19 6.01 -3.09
CA LEU A 21 -4.38 5.20 -1.88
C LEU A 21 -3.20 5.40 -0.94
N ALA A 22 -3.46 5.23 0.36
CA ALA A 22 -2.45 5.33 1.39
C ALA A 22 -2.51 4.09 2.28
N LEU A 23 -1.33 3.54 2.60
CA LEU A 23 -1.15 2.62 3.71
C LEU A 23 -0.55 3.40 4.89
N TRP A 24 -1.20 3.43 6.04
CA TRP A 24 -0.86 4.38 7.11
C TRP A 24 -1.07 3.83 8.53
N ASP A 25 -0.33 4.36 9.50
CA ASP A 25 -0.53 4.06 10.92
C ASP A 25 -1.61 4.98 11.52
N PRO A 26 -2.77 4.43 11.93
CA PRO A 26 -3.88 5.26 12.44
C PRO A 26 -3.53 6.09 13.67
N ARG A 27 -2.54 5.68 14.47
CA ARG A 27 -2.12 6.45 15.64
C ARG A 27 -1.39 7.74 15.29
N ARG A 28 -0.91 7.88 14.04
CA ARG A 28 -0.19 9.09 13.58
C ARG A 28 -1.11 10.20 13.10
N PHE A 29 -2.38 9.89 12.81
CA PHE A 29 -3.33 10.81 12.20
C PHE A 29 -4.55 11.09 13.08
N THR A 30 -4.46 10.84 14.39
CA THR A 30 -5.55 11.12 15.36
C THR A 30 -5.92 12.59 15.49
N GLY A 31 -5.08 13.50 15.00
CA GLY A 31 -5.31 14.94 14.98
C GLY A 31 -6.11 15.43 13.76
N ILE A 32 -6.34 14.58 12.76
CA ILE A 32 -7.16 14.92 11.58
C ILE A 32 -8.60 14.54 11.88
N VAL A 33 -9.45 15.55 12.06
CA VAL A 33 -10.85 15.39 12.49
C VAL A 33 -11.84 16.12 11.59
N ASP A 34 -11.34 16.96 10.67
CA ASP A 34 -12.10 17.74 9.71
C ASP A 34 -11.23 18.04 8.48
N TYR A 35 -11.82 18.71 7.48
CA TYR A 35 -11.13 19.05 6.25
C TYR A 35 -9.94 20.00 6.51
N ASP A 36 -10.09 21.02 7.34
CA ASP A 36 -9.02 22.00 7.58
C ASP A 36 -7.78 21.34 8.20
N THR A 37 -7.98 20.41 9.14
CA THR A 37 -6.89 19.62 9.72
C THR A 37 -6.31 18.58 8.77
N TRP A 38 -7.12 18.05 7.84
CA TRP A 38 -6.66 17.17 6.78
C TRP A 38 -5.80 17.92 5.77
N ASP A 39 -6.29 19.05 5.26
CA ASP A 39 -5.64 19.91 4.25
C ASP A 39 -4.27 20.37 4.74
N ALA A 40 -4.18 20.79 6.01
CA ALA A 40 -2.91 21.20 6.63
C ALA A 40 -1.90 20.06 6.84
N GLN A 41 -2.31 18.79 6.70
CA GLN A 41 -1.45 17.62 6.93
C GLN A 41 -1.19 16.80 5.67
N LEU A 42 -2.05 16.89 4.66
CA LEU A 42 -2.07 16.01 3.48
C LEU A 42 -2.53 16.72 2.20
N GLY A 43 -2.86 18.02 2.24
CA GLY A 43 -3.41 18.75 1.10
C GLY A 43 -2.40 19.05 -0.01
N GLU A 44 -1.12 19.22 0.36
CA GLU A 44 -0.02 19.46 -0.58
C GLU A 44 0.98 18.31 -0.56
N ASP A 45 1.67 18.09 -1.69
CA ASP A 45 2.66 17.02 -1.83
C ASP A 45 3.73 17.07 -0.74
N GLU A 46 4.25 18.25 -0.38
CA GLU A 46 5.29 18.38 0.65
C GLU A 46 4.80 17.97 2.06
N ASP A 47 3.50 18.09 2.33
CA ASP A 47 2.89 17.64 3.58
C ASP A 47 2.77 16.11 3.59
N VAL A 48 2.39 15.50 2.46
CA VAL A 48 2.40 14.04 2.29
C VAL A 48 3.82 13.49 2.43
N GLU A 49 4.81 14.07 1.75
CA GLU A 49 6.22 13.66 1.83
C GLU A 49 6.78 13.70 3.26
N ARG A 50 6.31 14.63 4.10
CA ARG A 50 6.69 14.67 5.52
C ARG A 50 6.28 13.39 6.23
N HIS A 51 5.05 12.92 6.00
CA HIS A 51 4.55 11.67 6.60
C HIS A 51 5.24 10.45 6.02
N ILE A 52 5.52 10.44 4.72
CA ILE A 52 6.28 9.38 4.06
C ILE A 52 7.68 9.23 4.68
N ARG A 53 8.42 10.34 4.84
CA ARG A 53 9.77 10.34 5.45
C ARG A 53 9.79 9.78 6.86
N THR A 54 8.73 10.01 7.63
CA THR A 54 8.61 9.48 9.00
C THR A 54 8.12 8.03 9.04
N GLY A 55 7.72 7.47 7.90
CA GLY A 55 7.10 6.16 7.78
C GLY A 55 5.69 6.07 8.37
N ALA A 56 5.01 7.20 8.53
CA ALA A 56 3.62 7.23 8.98
C ALA A 56 2.64 6.83 7.86
N LEU A 57 3.06 7.05 6.60
CA LEU A 57 2.25 6.85 5.40
C LEU A 57 3.11 6.30 4.26
N VAL A 58 2.56 5.39 3.48
CA VAL A 58 3.14 4.87 2.24
C VAL A 58 2.14 5.14 1.10
N PRO A 59 2.52 5.88 0.05
CA PRO A 59 1.60 6.23 -1.02
C PRO A 59 1.52 5.10 -2.06
N ILE A 60 0.31 4.87 -2.55
CA ILE A 60 0.02 4.18 -3.80
C ILE A 60 -0.65 5.24 -4.69
N ASN A 61 0.19 6.06 -5.32
CA ASN A 61 -0.23 7.16 -6.18
C ASN A 61 -0.57 6.64 -7.57
N ILE A 62 -1.84 6.72 -7.91
CA ILE A 62 -2.42 6.17 -9.13
C ILE A 62 -2.66 7.30 -10.16
N ARG A 63 -2.76 8.54 -9.68
CA ARG A 63 -3.11 9.75 -10.46
C ARG A 63 -4.46 9.64 -11.17
N SER A 64 -5.34 8.77 -10.68
CA SER A 64 -6.69 8.59 -11.19
C SER A 64 -7.62 8.15 -10.08
N ASP A 65 -8.83 8.71 -10.10
CA ASP A 65 -9.93 8.26 -9.25
C ASP A 65 -10.41 6.88 -9.71
N GLY A 66 -11.00 6.14 -8.79
CA GLY A 66 -11.55 4.82 -9.07
C GLY A 66 -11.42 3.84 -7.90
N ALA A 67 -11.74 2.59 -8.17
CA ALA A 67 -11.60 1.48 -7.24
C ALA A 67 -10.58 0.48 -7.78
N PHE A 68 -9.64 0.07 -6.93
CA PHE A 68 -8.49 -0.74 -7.31
C PHE A 68 -8.41 -1.97 -6.42
N GLY A 69 -8.09 -3.11 -7.01
CA GLY A 69 -7.73 -4.31 -6.29
C GLY A 69 -6.35 -4.14 -5.65
N VAL A 70 -6.28 -4.32 -4.33
CA VAL A 70 -5.02 -4.30 -3.58
C VAL A 70 -4.89 -5.57 -2.76
N LEU A 71 -3.76 -6.24 -2.95
CA LEU A 71 -3.31 -7.34 -2.10
C LEU A 71 -2.18 -6.86 -1.18
N VAL A 72 -2.44 -6.83 0.12
CA VAL A 72 -1.42 -6.60 1.14
C VAL A 72 -0.91 -7.94 1.64
N ARG A 73 0.39 -8.20 1.51
CA ARG A 73 1.06 -9.41 1.99
C ARG A 73 2.13 -9.08 3.01
N ILE A 74 1.98 -9.61 4.22
CA ILE A 74 2.87 -9.35 5.36
C ILE A 74 3.78 -10.55 5.60
N GLY A 75 5.09 -10.29 5.55
CA GLY A 75 6.15 -11.25 5.87
C GLY A 75 6.60 -11.15 7.32
N GLY A 76 7.23 -12.22 7.79
CA GLY A 76 7.78 -12.33 9.15
C GLY A 76 9.29 -12.53 9.15
N VAL A 77 9.88 -12.47 10.36
CA VAL A 77 11.28 -12.83 10.55
C VAL A 77 11.48 -14.30 10.17
N GLY A 78 12.25 -14.55 9.11
CA GLY A 78 12.54 -15.90 8.59
C GLY A 78 11.67 -16.36 7.42
N LEU A 79 10.60 -15.63 7.08
CA LEU A 79 9.82 -15.85 5.86
C LEU A 79 9.30 -14.51 5.34
N LEU A 80 10.07 -13.91 4.43
CA LEU A 80 9.70 -12.65 3.80
C LEU A 80 8.53 -12.85 2.85
N ALA A 81 7.62 -11.87 2.81
CA ALA A 81 6.62 -11.73 1.77
C ALA A 81 7.32 -11.48 0.44
N GLN A 82 6.89 -12.21 -0.58
CA GLN A 82 7.38 -12.13 -1.95
C GLN A 82 6.19 -12.14 -2.90
N LEU A 83 6.40 -11.70 -4.13
CA LEU A 83 5.45 -11.98 -5.20
C LEU A 83 5.42 -13.48 -5.47
N THR A 84 4.25 -14.01 -5.81
CA THR A 84 4.14 -15.35 -6.37
C THR A 84 4.76 -15.40 -7.77
N GLU A 85 5.00 -16.60 -8.30
CA GLU A 85 5.49 -16.75 -9.67
C GLU A 85 4.48 -16.16 -10.68
N ARG A 86 3.18 -16.35 -10.43
CA ARG A 86 2.09 -15.79 -11.24
C ARG A 86 2.13 -14.26 -11.24
N GLU A 87 2.17 -13.64 -10.07
CA GLU A 87 2.28 -12.17 -9.93
C GLU A 87 3.55 -11.63 -10.58
N SER A 88 4.68 -12.31 -10.38
CA SER A 88 5.99 -11.88 -10.92
C SER A 88 6.01 -11.84 -12.44
N ARG A 89 5.27 -12.72 -13.12
CA ARG A 89 5.16 -12.74 -14.59
C ARG A 89 4.37 -11.57 -15.15
N HIS A 90 3.42 -11.05 -14.39
CA HIS A 90 2.53 -9.94 -14.79
C HIS A 90 2.92 -8.60 -14.16
N ARG A 91 4.07 -8.52 -13.49
CA ARG A 91 4.56 -7.30 -12.85
C ARG A 91 5.05 -6.28 -13.87
N LEU A 92 4.40 -5.13 -13.92
CA LEU A 92 4.78 -4.00 -14.77
C LEU A 92 5.95 -3.21 -14.17
N VAL A 93 5.78 -2.75 -12.94
CA VAL A 93 6.76 -1.89 -12.25
C VAL A 93 6.76 -2.18 -10.75
N THR A 94 7.88 -1.83 -10.11
CA THR A 94 8.11 -1.99 -8.67
C THR A 94 8.63 -0.68 -8.12
N SER A 95 8.09 -0.23 -7.01
CA SER A 95 8.62 0.93 -6.30
C SER A 95 9.93 0.58 -5.60
N ASP A 96 10.76 1.59 -5.35
CA ASP A 96 11.71 1.47 -4.24
C ASP A 96 10.96 1.28 -2.91
N ALA A 97 11.66 0.76 -1.92
CA ALA A 97 11.09 0.52 -0.60
C ALA A 97 10.74 1.83 0.13
N TYR A 98 9.52 1.90 0.66
CA TYR A 98 9.09 2.91 1.61
C TYR A 98 9.28 2.43 3.05
N LEU A 99 9.61 3.38 3.93
CA LEU A 99 9.62 3.12 5.37
C LEU A 99 8.17 3.07 5.86
N LEU A 100 7.84 2.08 6.68
CA LEU A 100 6.55 2.00 7.37
C LEU A 100 6.78 1.69 8.85
N HIS A 101 6.25 2.55 9.71
CA HIS A 101 6.18 2.32 11.14
C HIS A 101 4.78 1.88 11.51
N SER A 102 4.67 0.77 12.26
CA SER A 102 3.40 0.31 12.79
C SER A 102 3.34 0.51 14.29
N SER A 103 2.21 1.03 14.78
CA SER A 103 1.84 1.03 16.19
C SER A 103 0.97 -0.17 16.61
N GLY A 104 0.94 -1.23 15.80
CA GLY A 104 0.19 -2.47 16.03
C GLY A 104 -0.87 -2.76 14.96
N GLN A 105 -1.20 -1.76 14.13
CA GLN A 105 -2.08 -1.88 12.97
C GLN A 105 -1.64 -0.88 11.90
N VAL A 106 -1.97 -1.20 10.65
CA VAL A 106 -1.92 -0.26 9.53
C VAL A 106 -3.21 -0.34 8.74
N TRP A 107 -3.66 0.79 8.24
CA TRP A 107 -4.90 0.92 7.50
C TRP A 107 -4.61 1.27 6.05
N LEU A 108 -5.46 0.78 5.14
CA LEU A 108 -5.41 1.05 3.72
C LEU A 108 -6.72 1.68 3.27
N SER A 109 -6.63 2.84 2.63
CA SER A 109 -7.78 3.64 2.16
C SER A 109 -7.35 4.58 1.04
N GLY A 110 -8.28 5.31 0.42
CA GLY A 110 -7.95 6.57 -0.26
C GLY A 110 -7.29 7.57 0.71
N ILE A 111 -6.47 8.48 0.20
CA ILE A 111 -5.78 9.49 1.02
C ILE A 111 -6.78 10.44 1.71
N GLU A 112 -7.90 10.75 1.06
CA GLU A 112 -8.99 11.56 1.60
C GLU A 112 -9.65 10.95 2.84
N ALA A 113 -9.50 9.64 3.03
CA ALA A 113 -10.04 8.90 4.17
C ALA A 113 -9.05 8.76 5.34
N VAL A 114 -7.83 9.33 5.23
CA VAL A 114 -6.86 9.33 6.31
C VAL A 114 -7.32 10.26 7.43
N GLY A 115 -7.48 9.73 8.65
CA GLY A 115 -7.86 10.55 9.79
C GLY A 115 -8.01 9.79 11.10
N ALA A 116 -8.60 10.46 12.11
CA ALA A 116 -8.74 9.90 13.45
C ALA A 116 -9.70 8.70 13.51
N GLU A 117 -10.66 8.64 12.59
CA GLU A 117 -11.67 7.59 12.52
C GLU A 117 -11.64 6.89 11.16
N ALA A 118 -11.87 5.58 11.15
CA ALA A 118 -11.92 4.82 9.91
C ALA A 118 -13.17 5.18 9.12
N TRP A 119 -12.99 5.66 7.90
CA TRP A 119 -14.09 5.81 6.95
C TRP A 119 -14.59 4.45 6.44
N PRO A 120 -15.85 4.36 5.97
CA PRO A 120 -16.34 3.17 5.29
C PRO A 120 -15.41 2.74 4.15
N GLY A 121 -15.13 1.44 4.04
CA GLY A 121 -14.21 0.90 3.03
C GLY A 121 -12.72 0.91 3.44
N THR A 122 -12.37 1.51 4.59
CA THR A 122 -11.00 1.42 5.13
C THR A 122 -10.67 -0.02 5.51
N VAL A 123 -9.63 -0.57 4.89
CA VAL A 123 -9.13 -1.92 5.16
C VAL A 123 -8.18 -1.85 6.35
N ARG A 124 -8.32 -2.76 7.31
CA ARG A 124 -7.48 -2.80 8.52
C ARG A 124 -6.62 -4.05 8.50
N CYS A 125 -5.31 -3.87 8.60
CA CYS A 125 -4.36 -4.96 8.66
C CYS A 125 -3.68 -4.96 10.03
N ASP A 126 -3.75 -6.09 10.73
CA ASP A 126 -2.94 -6.30 11.94
C ASP A 126 -1.47 -6.42 11.53
N LEU A 127 -0.65 -5.51 12.04
CA LEU A 127 0.79 -5.47 11.77
C LEU A 127 1.49 -5.17 13.09
N PRO A 128 2.29 -6.11 13.65
CA PRO A 128 2.93 -5.89 14.95
C PRO A 128 3.68 -4.55 15.05
N VAL A 129 3.85 -4.06 16.28
CA VAL A 129 4.62 -2.83 16.51
C VAL A 129 6.03 -3.03 15.98
N GLY A 130 6.50 -2.13 15.11
CA GLY A 130 7.80 -2.29 14.50
C GLY A 130 8.09 -1.33 13.35
N ARG A 131 9.23 -1.60 12.71
CA ARG A 131 9.74 -0.90 11.54
C ARG A 131 9.75 -1.86 10.36
N TYR A 132 9.17 -1.44 9.25
CA TYR A 132 8.92 -2.25 8.08
C TYR A 132 9.41 -1.55 6.80
N SER A 133 9.69 -2.38 5.80
CA SER A 133 9.88 -1.99 4.41
C SER A 133 8.61 -2.37 3.67
N ALA A 134 7.96 -1.40 3.04
CA ALA A 134 6.81 -1.59 2.17
C ALA A 134 7.26 -1.40 0.70
N VAL A 135 7.00 -2.39 -0.14
CA VAL A 135 7.30 -2.34 -1.58
C VAL A 135 6.00 -2.55 -2.33
N ILE A 136 5.73 -1.71 -3.33
CA ILE A 136 4.52 -1.75 -4.13
C ILE A 136 4.86 -2.27 -5.51
N HIS A 137 4.05 -3.20 -6.01
CA HIS A 137 4.12 -3.71 -7.36
C HIS A 137 2.82 -3.40 -8.10
N LEU A 138 2.92 -2.84 -9.29
CA LEU A 138 1.81 -2.74 -10.23
C LEU A 138 1.77 -3.99 -11.11
N ILE A 139 0.60 -4.60 -11.23
CA ILE A 139 0.37 -5.85 -11.94
C ILE A 139 -0.56 -5.61 -13.14
N ALA A 140 -0.13 -6.01 -14.33
CA ALA A 140 -0.97 -6.08 -15.53
C ALA A 140 -1.84 -7.33 -15.46
N TRP A 141 -2.84 -7.32 -14.57
CA TRP A 141 -3.75 -8.45 -14.41
C TRP A 141 -4.58 -8.70 -15.67
N GLU A 142 -4.92 -7.64 -16.42
CA GLU A 142 -5.70 -7.72 -17.67
C GLU A 142 -4.98 -8.48 -18.80
N ASP A 143 -3.64 -8.54 -18.76
CA ASP A 143 -2.84 -9.30 -19.73
C ASP A 143 -2.95 -10.83 -19.51
N GLU A 144 -3.46 -11.27 -18.36
CA GLU A 144 -3.61 -12.68 -18.05
C GLU A 144 -4.83 -13.31 -18.73
N PRO A 145 -4.68 -14.39 -19.52
CA PRO A 145 -5.83 -15.06 -20.13
C PRO A 145 -6.88 -15.51 -19.11
N GLY A 146 -8.12 -15.04 -19.27
CA GLY A 146 -9.25 -15.36 -18.38
C GLY A 146 -9.35 -14.49 -17.13
N SER A 147 -8.54 -13.42 -17.03
CA SER A 147 -8.66 -12.44 -15.95
C SER A 147 -9.81 -11.45 -16.16
N THR A 148 -10.43 -11.43 -17.34
CA THR A 148 -11.55 -10.55 -17.68
C THR A 148 -12.80 -11.37 -18.01
N ASN A 149 -13.95 -10.95 -17.47
CA ASN A 149 -15.26 -11.49 -17.82
C ASN A 149 -15.75 -10.95 -19.17
N ASP A 150 -16.83 -11.51 -19.72
CA ASP A 150 -17.41 -11.09 -21.01
C ASP A 150 -17.83 -9.60 -21.05
N ASP A 151 -18.06 -8.99 -19.88
CA ASP A 151 -18.44 -7.58 -19.73
C ASP A 151 -17.27 -6.61 -19.53
N GLY A 152 -16.02 -7.11 -19.55
CA GLY A 152 -14.81 -6.31 -19.34
C GLY A 152 -14.42 -6.13 -17.87
N THR A 153 -15.19 -6.68 -16.92
CA THR A 153 -14.84 -6.61 -15.49
C THR A 153 -13.79 -7.66 -15.10
N PRO A 154 -13.01 -7.45 -14.03
CA PRO A 154 -12.12 -8.47 -13.50
C PRO A 154 -12.88 -9.75 -13.11
N SER A 155 -12.35 -10.92 -13.48
CA SER A 155 -12.88 -12.21 -13.06
C SER A 155 -12.60 -12.47 -11.58
N GLU A 156 -13.31 -13.43 -10.98
CA GLU A 156 -13.11 -13.79 -9.56
C GLU A 156 -11.68 -14.26 -9.25
N THR A 157 -10.95 -14.71 -10.28
CA THR A 157 -9.57 -15.18 -10.16
C THR A 157 -8.53 -14.17 -10.63
N ALA A 158 -8.95 -12.99 -11.08
CA ALA A 158 -8.04 -11.94 -11.55
C ALA A 158 -7.03 -11.56 -10.44
N LEU A 159 -5.81 -11.23 -10.87
CA LEU A 159 -4.84 -10.63 -9.96
C LEU A 159 -5.30 -9.22 -9.54
N SER A 160 -4.85 -8.77 -8.38
CA SER A 160 -5.05 -7.38 -7.93
C SER A 160 -4.19 -6.42 -8.77
N ASP A 161 -4.67 -5.18 -8.98
CA ASP A 161 -3.89 -4.11 -9.62
C ASP A 161 -2.57 -3.88 -8.89
N PHE A 162 -2.61 -3.88 -7.55
CA PHE A 162 -1.44 -3.67 -6.71
C PHE A 162 -1.18 -4.85 -5.78
N VAL A 163 0.10 -5.21 -5.65
CA VAL A 163 0.57 -6.08 -4.57
C VAL A 163 1.54 -5.29 -3.70
N VAL A 164 1.20 -5.15 -2.42
CA VAL A 164 2.01 -4.47 -1.40
C VAL A 164 2.67 -5.51 -0.53
N LEU A 165 3.99 -5.60 -0.61
CA LEU A 165 4.80 -6.49 0.24
C LEU A 165 5.31 -5.71 1.45
N ILE A 166 4.92 -6.15 2.65
CA ILE A 166 5.38 -5.57 3.91
C ILE A 166 6.30 -6.57 4.60
N ASN A 167 7.55 -6.19 4.78
CA ASN A 167 8.57 -7.02 5.43
C ASN A 167 9.25 -6.27 6.58
N PRO A 168 9.73 -6.94 7.64
CA PRO A 168 10.54 -6.29 8.65
C PRO A 168 11.72 -5.55 8.00
N ALA A 169 11.93 -4.29 8.36
CA ALA A 169 13.04 -3.52 7.81
C ALA A 169 14.37 -4.10 8.31
N VAL A 170 15.29 -4.38 7.40
CA VAL A 170 16.66 -4.81 7.75
C VAL A 170 17.41 -3.63 8.38
N SER A 171 18.20 -3.90 9.42
CA SER A 171 18.89 -2.86 10.20
C SER A 171 19.90 -2.03 9.39
N GLU A 172 20.37 -2.54 8.25
CA GLU A 172 21.31 -1.86 7.35
C GLU A 172 20.61 -1.08 6.22
N GLN A 173 19.27 -1.16 6.14
CA GLN A 173 18.51 -0.37 5.18
C GLN A 173 18.28 1.03 5.78
N ASP A 174 19.13 1.96 5.34
CA ASP A 174 19.11 3.36 5.78
C ASP A 174 18.46 4.31 4.76
N THR A 175 18.26 3.84 3.52
CA THR A 175 17.63 4.64 2.46
C THR A 175 16.26 4.07 2.12
N PHE A 176 15.25 4.92 2.20
CA PHE A 176 13.88 4.64 1.80
C PHE A 176 13.39 5.73 0.87
N ARG A 177 12.51 5.35 -0.04
CA ARG A 177 11.77 6.28 -0.89
C ARG A 177 10.94 7.21 -0.02
N SER A 178 10.93 8.48 -0.40
CA SER A 178 10.16 9.53 0.27
C SER A 178 9.27 10.34 -0.66
N ALA A 179 9.32 10.05 -1.97
CA ALA A 179 8.53 10.72 -2.98
C ALA A 179 7.05 10.29 -2.92
N VAL A 180 6.16 11.24 -3.19
CA VAL A 180 4.71 11.01 -3.36
C VAL A 180 4.43 10.07 -4.53
N GLU A 181 5.19 10.21 -5.60
CA GLU A 181 5.11 9.33 -6.77
C GLU A 181 5.60 7.92 -6.42
N THR A 182 4.71 6.93 -6.51
CA THR A 182 5.01 5.55 -6.12
C THR A 182 6.01 4.88 -7.07
N PHE A 183 5.90 5.16 -8.36
CA PHE A 183 6.77 4.60 -9.38
C PHE A 183 7.54 5.71 -10.08
N ASP A 184 8.79 5.42 -10.43
CA ASP A 184 9.55 6.35 -11.26
C ASP A 184 8.94 6.42 -12.65
N GLN A 185 8.89 7.62 -13.21
CA GLN A 185 8.53 7.78 -14.61
C GLN A 185 9.64 7.16 -15.46
N PRO A 186 9.30 6.45 -16.55
CA PRO A 186 10.31 6.00 -17.50
C PRO A 186 11.12 7.23 -17.96
N GLU A 187 12.45 7.11 -17.95
CA GLU A 187 13.32 8.14 -18.52
C GLU A 187 13.02 8.23 -20.03
N ASP A 188 12.67 9.44 -20.51
CA ASP A 188 12.47 9.75 -21.93
C ASP A 188 13.75 9.58 -22.77
#